data_AF-A0A8H6KRZ0-F1
#
_entry.id   AF-A0A8H6KRZ0-F1
#
_cell.length_a   1.000
_cell.length_b   1.000
_cell.length_c   1.000
_cell.angle_alpha   90.00
_cell.angle_beta   90.00
_cell.angle_gamma   90.00
#
_symmetry.space_group_name_H-M   'P 1'
#
loop_
_entity.id
_entity.type
_entity.pdbx_description
1 polymer ?
#
loop_
_entity_poly.entity_id
_entity_poly.type
_entity_poly.pdbx_seq_one_letter_code
_entity_poly.pdbx_strand_id
1 'polypeptide(L)'
;MMMPSGPSKKEEKYSLLKDETEGESCEEEPSRATSVDQEAGTVRVKRQLRLSWQSLDPAWKSWTLYVPLGLIFVILFGLVFFPSCEKCRRIDTTGYVCAPNGAIPKIARDRGCEFDTMSFKWWPKEPFLDADNQALLKDFHNDGPWHRYYDKGGKHEIPGTSEVLTAGWVTRKEHTFHCMYTLRQTHLWMMKGYDAPWNYTHTIHCTKYLMDTILENPPKDFDDLTVHGTPWPEHPDVVKPYYPCKQEGLSCESW
;
A
#
# COMPACT_ATOMS: atom_id res chain seq x y z
N MET A 1 -14.12 29.40 -57.38
CA MET A 1 -13.16 30.20 -56.59
C MET A 1 -13.07 29.59 -55.19
N MET A 2 -11.84 29.21 -54.82
CA MET A 2 -11.26 29.15 -53.46
C MET A 2 -11.92 28.27 -52.37
N MET A 3 -11.34 27.07 -52.19
CA MET A 3 -10.81 26.59 -50.89
C MET A 3 -9.55 27.43 -50.53
N PRO A 4 -8.98 27.50 -49.30
CA PRO A 4 -8.77 26.42 -48.29
C PRO A 4 -8.96 26.93 -46.82
N SER A 5 -8.68 26.23 -45.69
CA SER A 5 -7.45 25.54 -45.25
C SER A 5 -7.67 24.80 -43.92
N GLY A 6 -7.08 23.59 -43.79
CA GLY A 6 -7.16 22.72 -42.61
C GLY A 6 -6.20 23.07 -41.46
N PRO A 7 -6.14 22.26 -40.39
CA PRO A 7 -5.21 22.47 -39.29
C PRO A 7 -3.82 21.85 -39.59
N SER A 8 -2.80 22.68 -39.38
CA SER A 8 -1.37 22.42 -39.56
C SER A 8 -0.80 21.50 -38.49
N LYS A 9 0.11 20.62 -38.92
CA LYS A 9 1.10 19.88 -38.12
C LYS A 9 2.19 20.83 -37.57
N LYS A 10 2.93 20.30 -36.58
CA LYS A 10 4.19 20.75 -35.93
C LYS A 10 3.96 21.57 -34.65
N GLU A 11 4.53 21.21 -33.50
CA GLU A 11 5.77 20.47 -33.19
C GLU A 11 5.60 19.80 -31.81
N GLU A 12 5.93 18.51 -31.67
CA GLU A 12 7.15 17.96 -31.02
C GLU A 12 7.22 18.28 -29.51
N LYS A 13 7.56 17.41 -28.57
CA LYS A 13 8.36 16.18 -28.51
C LYS A 13 8.31 15.77 -27.02
N TYR A 14 8.04 14.52 -26.68
CA TYR A 14 8.55 13.81 -25.48
C TYR A 14 8.03 12.37 -25.59
N SER A 15 8.66 11.56 -26.44
CA SER A 15 9.55 10.44 -26.01
C SER A 15 8.81 9.50 -25.06
N LEU A 16 7.99 8.57 -25.54
CA LEU A 16 8.41 7.28 -26.14
C LEU A 16 9.56 6.62 -25.35
N LEU A 17 9.13 5.65 -24.53
CA LEU A 17 9.75 4.35 -24.25
C LEU A 17 11.28 4.35 -24.13
N LYS A 18 11.77 4.33 -22.89
CA LYS A 18 13.10 3.80 -22.58
C LYS A 18 12.92 2.51 -21.79
N ASP A 19 13.39 1.44 -22.41
CA ASP A 19 13.57 0.08 -21.88
C ASP A 19 14.20 0.10 -20.49
N GLU A 20 13.64 -0.72 -19.61
CA GLU A 20 14.30 -1.23 -18.42
C GLU A 20 15.06 -2.50 -18.83
N THR A 21 16.39 -2.47 -18.71
CA THR A 21 17.20 -3.68 -18.56
C THR A 21 18.52 -3.30 -17.89
N GLU A 22 19.09 -4.26 -17.15
CA GLU A 22 20.34 -4.20 -16.38
C GLU A 22 20.11 -3.71 -14.92
N GLY A 23 20.23 -4.53 -13.87
CA GLY A 23 20.92 -5.82 -13.72
C GLY A 23 22.39 -5.58 -13.38
N GLU A 24 22.69 -5.22 -12.14
CA GLU A 24 24.07 -5.11 -11.68
C GLU A 24 24.22 -5.68 -10.26
N SER A 25 24.86 -6.85 -10.22
CA SER A 25 25.43 -7.51 -9.05
C SER A 25 26.81 -6.93 -8.76
N CYS A 26 27.09 -6.57 -7.52
CA CYS A 26 28.39 -6.09 -7.08
C CYS A 26 29.41 -7.24 -7.00
N GLU A 27 30.48 -7.16 -7.78
CA GLU A 27 31.75 -7.85 -7.52
C GLU A 27 32.76 -6.85 -6.93
N GLU A 28 33.43 -7.23 -5.84
CA GLU A 28 34.60 -6.52 -5.29
C GLU A 28 35.88 -7.27 -5.70
N GLU A 29 36.80 -6.57 -6.36
CA GLU A 29 38.19 -6.99 -6.60
C GLU A 29 39.09 -6.58 -5.41
N PRO A 30 40.08 -7.40 -5.01
CA PRO A 30 41.02 -7.07 -3.94
C PRO A 30 42.30 -6.45 -4.48
N SER A 31 42.79 -5.40 -3.81
CA SER A 31 44.15 -4.89 -4.02
C SER A 31 44.99 -5.06 -2.75
N ARG A 32 46.09 -5.82 -2.84
CA ARG A 32 47.37 -5.41 -2.21
C ARG A 32 48.58 -6.19 -2.71
N ALA A 33 49.57 -5.43 -3.18
CA ALA A 33 50.86 -5.87 -3.67
C ALA A 33 51.90 -6.08 -2.54
N THR A 34 52.70 -7.13 -2.75
CA THR A 34 54.16 -7.31 -2.64
C THR A 34 55.05 -6.38 -1.79
N SER A 35 55.96 -6.98 -1.00
CA SER A 35 57.34 -6.49 -0.83
C SER A 35 58.29 -7.63 -0.36
N VAL A 36 59.57 -7.46 -0.71
CA VAL A 36 60.62 -8.46 -0.94
C VAL A 36 61.65 -8.55 0.21
N ASP A 37 62.31 -9.71 0.26
CA ASP A 37 63.47 -10.25 0.99
C ASP A 37 64.50 -9.36 1.70
N GLN A 38 65.09 -9.90 2.78
CA GLN A 38 66.55 -9.85 3.04
C GLN A 38 67.04 -10.90 4.06
N GLU A 39 68.15 -11.57 3.71
CA GLU A 39 68.95 -12.51 4.53
C GLU A 39 69.76 -11.84 5.65
N ALA A 40 70.04 -12.57 6.74
CA ALA A 40 71.40 -12.80 7.28
C ALA A 40 71.43 -13.55 8.65
N GLY A 41 72.26 -14.60 8.73
CA GLY A 41 73.30 -14.74 9.79
C GLY A 41 72.93 -15.14 11.23
N THR A 42 72.92 -16.45 11.50
CA THR A 42 73.42 -17.21 12.69
C THR A 42 73.49 -16.59 14.10
N VAL A 43 72.93 -17.28 15.12
CA VAL A 43 73.65 -18.01 16.20
C VAL A 43 72.64 -18.64 17.19
N ARG A 44 72.95 -19.90 17.59
CA ARG A 44 72.28 -20.78 18.55
C ARG A 44 71.86 -20.12 19.88
N VAL A 45 70.58 -20.27 20.25
CA VAL A 45 70.16 -20.46 21.66
C VAL A 45 69.18 -21.64 21.72
N LYS A 46 69.59 -22.70 22.43
CA LYS A 46 68.73 -23.84 22.79
C LYS A 46 67.59 -23.35 23.68
N ARG A 47 66.35 -23.37 23.19
CA ARG A 47 65.17 -23.55 24.04
C ARG A 47 64.33 -24.66 23.44
N GLN A 48 64.42 -25.84 24.06
CA GLN A 48 63.46 -26.92 23.85
C GLN A 48 62.07 -26.41 24.24
N LEU A 49 61.30 -25.90 23.28
CA LEU A 49 59.85 -26.00 23.35
C LEU A 49 59.47 -27.28 22.63
N ARG A 50 59.43 -28.38 23.38
CA ARG A 50 58.56 -29.50 23.04
C ARG A 50 57.13 -28.97 23.15
N LEU A 51 56.62 -28.37 22.09
CA LEU A 51 55.18 -28.35 21.84
C LEU A 51 54.81 -29.79 21.50
N SER A 52 54.62 -30.54 22.56
CA SER A 52 53.91 -31.80 22.54
C SER A 52 52.55 -31.51 21.91
N TRP A 53 52.37 -31.89 20.65
CA TRP A 53 51.06 -32.20 20.09
C TRP A 53 50.51 -33.39 20.91
N GLN A 54 50.10 -33.08 22.13
CA GLN A 54 49.22 -33.93 22.91
C GLN A 54 47.92 -33.98 22.12
N SER A 55 47.57 -35.19 21.74
CA SER A 55 46.31 -35.62 21.17
C SER A 55 45.17 -34.70 21.58
N LEU A 56 44.59 -33.98 20.62
CA LEU A 56 43.24 -33.46 20.77
C LEU A 56 42.36 -34.61 21.23
N ASP A 57 41.77 -34.47 22.41
CA ASP A 57 40.93 -35.48 23.04
C ASP A 57 39.88 -36.00 22.05
N PRO A 58 39.63 -37.32 22.00
CA PRO A 58 38.72 -37.93 21.04
C PRO A 58 37.25 -37.52 21.24
N ALA A 59 36.93 -36.78 22.31
CA ALA A 59 35.62 -36.22 22.59
C ALA A 59 35.13 -35.21 21.54
N TRP A 60 36.04 -34.52 20.84
CA TRP A 60 35.68 -33.59 19.76
C TRP A 60 34.96 -34.30 18.59
N LYS A 61 35.37 -35.54 18.26
CA LYS A 61 34.75 -36.32 17.16
C LYS A 61 33.30 -36.73 17.46
N SER A 62 32.92 -36.78 18.73
CA SER A 62 31.54 -37.07 19.14
C SER A 62 30.66 -35.84 18.92
N TRP A 63 31.15 -34.65 19.31
CA TRP A 63 30.37 -33.41 19.22
C TRP A 63 30.17 -32.94 17.78
N THR A 64 31.08 -33.26 16.87
CA THR A 64 30.91 -32.97 15.43
C THR A 64 29.68 -33.62 14.80
N LEU A 65 29.15 -34.70 15.38
CA LEU A 65 27.91 -35.33 14.88
C LEU A 65 26.64 -34.69 15.47
N TYR A 66 26.69 -34.21 16.71
CA TYR A 66 25.52 -33.66 17.41
C TYR A 66 25.31 -32.16 17.19
N VAL A 67 26.39 -31.39 17.02
CA VAL A 67 26.32 -29.95 16.72
C VAL A 67 25.52 -29.64 15.44
N PRO A 68 25.72 -30.33 14.29
CA PRO A 68 24.90 -30.05 13.10
C PRO A 68 23.45 -30.45 13.30
N LEU A 69 23.16 -31.56 14.00
CA LEU A 69 21.78 -31.98 14.29
C LEU A 69 21.08 -30.99 15.22
N GLY A 70 21.78 -30.48 16.24
CA GLY A 70 21.27 -29.44 17.13
C GLY A 70 20.99 -28.13 16.39
N LEU A 71 21.89 -27.69 15.52
CA LEU A 71 21.68 -26.50 14.67
C LEU A 71 20.52 -26.69 13.70
N ILE A 72 20.41 -27.85 13.04
CA ILE A 72 19.27 -28.18 12.18
C ILE A 72 17.97 -28.15 12.98
N PHE A 73 17.94 -28.72 14.17
CA PHE A 73 16.77 -28.70 15.03
C PHE A 73 16.38 -27.28 15.45
N VAL A 74 17.36 -26.44 15.83
CA VAL A 74 17.13 -25.03 16.17
C VAL A 74 16.64 -24.23 14.97
N ILE A 75 17.16 -24.47 13.76
CA ILE A 75 16.70 -23.83 12.53
C ILE A 75 15.27 -24.27 12.19
N LEU A 76 14.98 -25.57 12.23
CA LEU A 76 13.64 -26.10 11.97
C LEU A 76 12.62 -25.60 13.00
N PHE A 77 13.00 -25.58 14.28
CA PHE A 77 12.19 -25.00 15.35
C PHE A 77 12.00 -23.49 15.13
N GLY A 78 13.08 -22.78 14.77
CA GLY A 78 13.02 -21.38 14.36
C GLY A 78 12.05 -21.13 13.22
N LEU A 79 12.05 -21.96 12.17
CA LEU A 79 11.14 -21.84 11.03
C LEU A 79 9.67 -22.17 11.37
N VAL A 80 9.44 -23.05 12.34
CA VAL A 80 8.08 -23.41 12.81
C VAL A 80 7.50 -22.32 13.73
N PHE A 81 8.30 -21.76 14.62
CA PHE A 81 7.86 -20.77 15.61
C PHE A 81 8.01 -19.32 15.15
N PHE A 82 8.93 -19.07 14.22
CA PHE A 82 9.13 -17.81 13.52
C PHE A 82 9.05 -18.09 12.03
N PRO A 83 7.85 -18.40 11.48
CA PRO A 83 7.69 -18.38 10.04
C PRO A 83 8.14 -17.00 9.57
N SER A 84 9.21 -16.95 8.78
CA SER A 84 9.72 -15.72 8.20
C SER A 84 8.53 -14.95 7.64
N CYS A 85 8.22 -13.79 8.22
CA CYS A 85 7.19 -12.89 7.74
C CYS A 85 7.67 -12.19 6.46
N GLU A 86 8.18 -12.98 5.51
CA GLU A 86 8.71 -12.55 4.23
C GLU A 86 7.56 -12.30 3.23
N LYS A 87 6.36 -12.77 3.60
CA LYS A 87 5.10 -12.25 3.08
C LYS A 87 4.37 -11.55 4.22
N CYS A 88 4.82 -10.36 4.60
CA CYS A 88 3.86 -9.31 4.93
C CYS A 88 2.80 -9.39 3.83
N ARG A 89 1.58 -9.85 4.17
CA ARG A 89 0.48 -10.02 3.22
C ARG A 89 0.36 -8.69 2.49
N ARG A 90 0.80 -8.61 1.23
CA ARG A 90 0.50 -7.46 0.38
C ARG A 90 -1.02 -7.37 0.44
N ILE A 91 -1.52 -6.30 1.03
CA ILE A 91 -2.96 -6.05 1.09
C ILE A 91 -3.41 -6.05 -0.37
N ASP A 92 -4.36 -6.92 -0.69
CA ASP A 92 -4.92 -6.94 -2.03
C ASP A 92 -5.77 -5.69 -2.20
N THR A 93 -5.24 -4.73 -2.96
CA THR A 93 -5.89 -3.46 -3.29
C THR A 93 -6.39 -3.44 -4.73
N THR A 94 -6.57 -4.62 -5.34
CA THR A 94 -7.13 -4.73 -6.70
C THR A 94 -8.64 -4.47 -6.76
N GLY A 95 -9.28 -4.24 -5.60
CA GLY A 95 -10.71 -3.97 -5.44
C GLY A 95 -11.50 -5.27 -5.26
N TYR A 96 -12.18 -5.40 -4.11
CA TYR A 96 -12.94 -6.60 -3.79
C TYR A 96 -14.42 -6.43 -4.12
N VAL A 97 -14.98 -7.26 -5.03
CA VAL A 97 -16.42 -7.33 -5.30
C VAL A 97 -16.94 -8.74 -4.98
N CYS A 98 -18.03 -8.85 -4.20
CA CYS A 98 -18.60 -10.13 -3.76
C CYS A 98 -19.45 -10.82 -4.85
N ALA A 99 -20.20 -10.03 -5.62
CA ALA A 99 -20.98 -10.50 -6.76
C ALA A 99 -20.96 -9.48 -7.91
N PRO A 100 -21.01 -9.92 -9.17
CA PRO A 100 -20.95 -8.99 -10.30
C PRO A 100 -22.15 -8.04 -10.32
N ASN A 101 -21.98 -6.87 -10.95
CA ASN A 101 -23.10 -6.00 -11.27
C ASN A 101 -24.13 -6.77 -12.11
N GLY A 102 -25.41 -6.57 -11.83
CA GLY A 102 -26.51 -7.30 -12.46
C GLY A 102 -26.81 -8.65 -11.81
N ALA A 103 -26.07 -9.07 -10.78
CA ALA A 103 -26.38 -10.30 -10.06
C ALA A 103 -27.80 -10.30 -9.50
N ILE A 104 -28.49 -11.44 -9.60
CA ILE A 104 -29.82 -11.61 -9.04
C ILE A 104 -29.72 -11.45 -7.52
N PRO A 105 -30.51 -10.54 -6.90
CA PRO A 105 -30.36 -10.19 -5.49
C PRO A 105 -30.42 -11.36 -4.52
N LYS A 106 -31.30 -12.33 -4.80
CA LYS A 106 -31.41 -13.55 -4.02
C LYS A 106 -30.10 -14.35 -4.05
N ILE A 107 -29.53 -14.55 -5.23
CA ILE A 107 -28.29 -15.31 -5.42
C ILE A 107 -27.10 -14.59 -4.76
N ALA A 108 -27.04 -13.26 -4.85
CA ALA A 108 -25.98 -12.49 -4.19
C ALA A 108 -26.04 -12.63 -2.65
N ARG A 109 -27.24 -12.52 -2.07
CA ARG A 109 -27.44 -12.72 -0.62
C ARG A 109 -27.18 -14.14 -0.16
N ASP A 110 -27.59 -15.13 -0.95
CA ASP A 110 -27.32 -16.55 -0.68
C ASP A 110 -25.80 -16.84 -0.66
N ARG A 111 -24.98 -15.99 -1.31
CA ARG A 111 -23.51 -16.03 -1.29
C ARG A 111 -22.87 -15.18 -0.18
N GLY A 112 -23.68 -14.58 0.70
CA GLY A 112 -23.20 -13.73 1.78
C GLY A 112 -22.77 -12.34 1.32
N CYS A 113 -23.36 -11.82 0.24
CA CYS A 113 -23.17 -10.44 -0.20
C CYS A 113 -24.32 -9.54 0.25
N GLU A 114 -24.04 -8.25 0.46
CA GLU A 114 -25.03 -7.20 0.67
C GLU A 114 -24.88 -6.11 -0.38
N PHE A 115 -26.00 -5.50 -0.78
CA PHE A 115 -26.01 -4.44 -1.78
C PHE A 115 -25.74 -3.10 -1.13
N ASP A 116 -24.72 -2.41 -1.62
CA ASP A 116 -24.39 -1.06 -1.18
C ASP A 116 -24.97 -0.02 -2.13
N THR A 117 -25.92 0.74 -1.62
CA THR A 117 -26.59 1.81 -2.34
C THR A 117 -25.69 3.00 -2.62
N MET A 118 -24.58 3.21 -1.92
CA MET A 118 -23.62 4.26 -2.22
C MET A 118 -22.78 3.93 -3.46
N SER A 119 -22.41 2.65 -3.63
CA SER A 119 -21.47 2.19 -4.67
C SER A 119 -22.13 1.51 -5.87
N PHE A 120 -23.39 1.07 -5.74
CA PHE A 120 -24.05 0.17 -6.68
C PHE A 120 -23.30 -1.16 -6.85
N LYS A 121 -22.72 -1.67 -5.76
CA LYS A 121 -21.94 -2.92 -5.74
C LYS A 121 -22.46 -3.90 -4.71
N TRP A 122 -22.14 -5.16 -4.94
CA TRP A 122 -22.31 -6.23 -3.97
C TRP A 122 -21.02 -6.42 -3.19
N TRP A 123 -21.07 -6.16 -1.89
CA TRP A 123 -19.94 -6.30 -0.98
C TRP A 123 -20.10 -7.53 -0.08
N PRO A 124 -19.01 -8.10 0.47
CA PRO A 124 -19.13 -9.13 1.49
C PRO A 124 -19.89 -8.60 2.70
N LYS A 125 -20.73 -9.44 3.27
CA LYS A 125 -21.61 -9.08 4.38
C LYS A 125 -20.86 -8.58 5.61
N GLU A 126 -19.71 -9.17 5.94
CA GLU A 126 -18.92 -8.80 7.11
C GLU A 126 -18.41 -7.34 7.07
N PRO A 127 -17.55 -6.92 6.11
CA PRO A 127 -17.11 -5.53 6.00
C PRO A 127 -18.25 -4.56 5.70
N PHE A 128 -19.30 -5.01 4.99
CA PHE A 128 -20.48 -4.17 4.78
C PHE A 128 -21.21 -3.85 6.08
N LEU A 129 -21.47 -4.86 6.92
CA LEU A 129 -22.20 -4.70 8.19
C LEU A 129 -21.34 -4.22 9.36
N ASP A 130 -20.04 -3.99 9.15
CA ASP A 130 -19.19 -3.34 10.15
C ASP A 130 -19.83 -2.01 10.60
N ALA A 131 -19.80 -1.75 11.91
CA ALA A 131 -20.51 -0.63 12.52
C ALA A 131 -20.04 0.73 12.00
N ASP A 132 -18.74 0.89 11.76
CA ASP A 132 -18.16 2.14 11.26
C ASP A 132 -18.50 2.32 9.77
N ASN A 133 -18.53 1.22 9.00
CA ASN A 133 -18.97 1.27 7.60
C ASN A 133 -20.45 1.64 7.49
N GLN A 134 -21.31 1.08 8.35
CA GLN A 134 -22.73 1.42 8.39
C GLN A 134 -22.96 2.88 8.82
N ALA A 135 -22.18 3.40 9.77
CA ALA A 135 -22.22 4.81 10.14
C ALA A 135 -21.83 5.71 8.95
N LEU A 136 -20.76 5.36 8.23
CA LEU A 136 -20.31 6.07 7.03
C LEU A 136 -21.40 6.08 5.94
N LEU A 137 -22.04 4.95 5.67
CA LEU A 137 -23.13 4.86 4.69
C LEU A 137 -24.34 5.69 5.12
N LYS A 138 -24.67 5.71 6.42
CA LYS A 138 -25.73 6.54 6.97
C LYS A 138 -25.43 8.02 6.75
N ASP A 139 -24.21 8.47 6.98
CA ASP A 139 -23.80 9.86 6.76
C ASP A 139 -23.93 10.25 5.28
N PHE A 140 -23.48 9.38 4.36
CA PHE A 140 -23.73 9.56 2.94
C PHE A 140 -25.22 9.70 2.62
N HIS A 141 -26.09 8.87 3.20
CA HIS A 141 -27.53 8.97 2.95
C HIS A 141 -28.18 10.22 3.56
N ASN A 142 -27.62 10.78 4.64
CA ASN A 142 -28.10 12.01 5.26
C ASN A 142 -27.74 13.27 4.44
N ASP A 143 -26.67 13.24 3.65
CA ASP A 143 -26.30 14.33 2.73
C ASP A 143 -27.24 14.42 1.50
N GLY A 144 -28.10 13.41 1.34
CA GLY A 144 -29.17 13.30 0.34
C GLY A 144 -30.44 14.11 0.67
N PRO A 145 -31.50 14.03 -0.17
CA PRO A 145 -31.90 12.86 -0.95
C PRO A 145 -31.12 12.65 -2.25
N TRP A 146 -30.94 11.38 -2.63
CA TRP A 146 -30.25 10.95 -3.85
C TRP A 146 -31.25 10.47 -4.90
N HIS A 147 -31.54 11.33 -5.86
CA HIS A 147 -32.42 11.04 -7.00
C HIS A 147 -31.60 10.46 -8.15
N ARG A 148 -31.92 9.23 -8.56
CA ARG A 148 -31.17 8.43 -9.53
C ARG A 148 -32.07 8.10 -10.71
N TYR A 149 -31.51 7.96 -11.91
CA TYR A 149 -32.32 7.82 -13.12
C TYR A 149 -31.81 6.72 -14.03
N TYR A 150 -32.71 6.07 -14.77
CA TYR A 150 -32.34 5.13 -15.82
C TYR A 150 -31.80 5.83 -17.08
N ASP A 151 -32.11 7.12 -17.25
CA ASP A 151 -31.70 7.91 -18.39
C ASP A 151 -30.98 9.21 -18.00
N LYS A 152 -30.07 9.65 -18.87
CA LYS A 152 -29.30 10.90 -18.72
C LYS A 152 -30.20 12.14 -18.66
N GLY A 153 -31.40 12.07 -19.25
CA GLY A 153 -32.37 13.17 -19.28
C GLY A 153 -33.16 13.35 -17.99
N GLY A 154 -33.00 12.45 -17.00
CA GLY A 154 -33.68 12.53 -15.73
C GLY A 154 -35.20 12.27 -15.81
N LYS A 155 -35.68 11.55 -16.83
CA LYS A 155 -37.12 11.33 -17.03
C LYS A 155 -37.67 10.12 -16.27
N HIS A 156 -36.86 9.08 -16.09
CA HIS A 156 -37.26 7.84 -15.43
C HIS A 156 -36.44 7.66 -14.17
N GLU A 157 -36.99 8.13 -13.06
CA GLU A 157 -36.37 7.97 -11.74
C GLU A 157 -36.38 6.50 -11.33
N ILE A 158 -35.28 6.06 -10.74
CA ILE A 158 -35.14 4.77 -10.11
C ILE A 158 -35.78 4.89 -8.72
N PRO A 159 -36.79 4.06 -8.38
CA PRO A 159 -37.37 4.07 -7.05
C PRO A 159 -36.29 3.84 -5.99
N GLY A 160 -36.30 4.63 -4.90
CA GLY A 160 -35.28 4.53 -3.84
C GLY A 160 -35.22 3.17 -3.13
N THR A 161 -36.26 2.34 -3.26
CA THR A 161 -36.29 0.95 -2.76
C THR A 161 -35.67 -0.06 -3.72
N SER A 162 -35.28 0.35 -4.93
CA SER A 162 -34.73 -0.52 -5.95
C SER A 162 -33.22 -0.64 -5.79
N GLU A 163 -32.73 -1.88 -5.82
CA GLU A 163 -31.30 -2.15 -5.97
C GLU A 163 -30.91 -1.88 -7.43
N VAL A 164 -30.09 -0.85 -7.65
CA VAL A 164 -29.60 -0.51 -8.99
C VAL A 164 -28.49 -1.48 -9.35
N LEU A 165 -28.87 -2.61 -9.97
CA LEU A 165 -27.94 -3.73 -10.13
C LEU A 165 -26.84 -3.46 -11.15
N THR A 166 -27.08 -2.65 -12.19
CA THR A 166 -26.13 -2.45 -13.29
C THR A 166 -25.52 -1.07 -13.29
N ALA A 167 -26.33 -0.05 -13.54
CA ALA A 167 -25.92 1.36 -13.59
C ALA A 167 -27.14 2.28 -13.40
N GLY A 168 -26.88 3.47 -12.89
CA GLY A 168 -27.85 4.57 -12.81
C GLY A 168 -27.16 5.89 -13.12
N TRP A 169 -27.91 6.82 -13.69
CA TRP A 169 -27.49 8.20 -13.86
C TRP A 169 -27.67 8.93 -12.52
N VAL A 170 -26.59 9.52 -12.05
CA VAL A 170 -26.52 10.28 -10.80
C VAL A 170 -26.26 11.75 -11.09
N THR A 171 -26.63 12.61 -10.15
CA THR A 171 -26.29 14.03 -10.24
C THR A 171 -24.80 14.27 -9.99
N ARG A 172 -24.26 15.40 -10.47
CA ARG A 172 -22.90 15.83 -10.14
C ARG A 172 -22.69 15.94 -8.63
N LYS A 173 -23.69 16.45 -7.90
CA LYS A 173 -23.67 16.54 -6.43
C LYS A 173 -23.47 15.15 -5.82
N GLU A 174 -24.32 14.19 -6.16
CA GLU A 174 -24.20 12.82 -5.63
C GLU A 174 -22.84 12.19 -5.97
N HIS A 175 -22.34 12.36 -7.19
CA HIS A 175 -21.03 11.83 -7.58
C HIS A 175 -19.87 12.46 -6.78
N THR A 176 -19.91 13.77 -6.49
CA THR A 176 -18.93 14.44 -5.62
C THR A 176 -18.93 13.85 -4.21
N PHE A 177 -20.10 13.68 -3.60
CA PHE A 177 -20.22 13.05 -2.28
C PHE A 177 -19.78 11.58 -2.31
N HIS A 178 -20.18 10.82 -3.34
CA HIS A 178 -19.75 9.44 -3.56
C HIS A 178 -18.21 9.33 -3.60
N CYS A 179 -17.52 10.20 -4.33
CA CYS A 179 -16.06 10.20 -4.38
C CYS A 179 -15.44 10.44 -3.00
N MET A 180 -15.96 11.40 -2.22
CA MET A 180 -15.48 11.66 -0.86
C MET A 180 -15.67 10.45 0.06
N TYR A 181 -16.88 9.88 0.11
CA TYR A 181 -17.19 8.75 1.00
C TYR A 181 -16.51 7.45 0.58
N THR A 182 -16.33 7.22 -0.72
CA THR A 182 -15.59 6.06 -1.25
C THR A 182 -14.12 6.06 -0.82
N LEU A 183 -13.47 7.23 -0.79
CA LEU A 183 -12.11 7.36 -0.26
C LEU A 183 -12.06 7.03 1.24
N ARG A 184 -13.02 7.52 2.02
CA ARG A 184 -13.15 7.21 3.46
C ARG A 184 -13.39 5.71 3.69
N GLN A 185 -14.31 5.11 2.93
CA GLN A 185 -14.65 3.70 3.03
C GLN A 185 -13.44 2.81 2.70
N THR A 186 -12.69 3.16 1.66
CA THR A 186 -11.46 2.45 1.29
C THR A 186 -10.47 2.44 2.44
N HIS A 187 -10.20 3.61 3.02
CA HIS A 187 -9.28 3.73 4.14
C HIS A 187 -9.78 2.96 5.37
N LEU A 188 -11.06 3.09 5.70
CA LEU A 188 -11.70 2.37 6.82
C LEU A 188 -11.51 0.86 6.69
N TRP A 189 -11.83 0.28 5.53
CA TRP A 189 -11.72 -1.17 5.31
C TRP A 189 -10.27 -1.65 5.45
N MET A 190 -9.32 -0.91 4.88
CA MET A 190 -7.90 -1.21 5.02
C MET A 190 -7.44 -1.19 6.48
N MET A 191 -7.87 -0.19 7.27
CA MET A 191 -7.53 -0.08 8.69
C MET A 191 -8.11 -1.21 9.55
N LYS A 192 -9.25 -1.77 9.13
CA LYS A 192 -9.89 -2.92 9.77
C LYS A 192 -9.34 -4.27 9.30
N GLY A 193 -8.41 -4.28 8.35
CA GLY A 193 -7.83 -5.50 7.78
C GLY A 193 -8.70 -6.19 6.73
N TYR A 194 -9.74 -5.52 6.24
CA TYR A 194 -10.54 -5.95 5.10
C TYR A 194 -9.84 -5.59 3.79
N ASP A 195 -10.14 -6.33 2.72
CA ASP A 195 -9.65 -6.01 1.38
C ASP A 195 -10.25 -4.69 0.91
N ALA A 196 -9.51 -3.89 0.14
CA ALA A 196 -10.03 -2.59 -0.28
C ALA A 196 -11.28 -2.76 -1.18
N PRO A 197 -12.39 -2.03 -0.92
CA PRO A 197 -13.60 -2.11 -1.74
C PRO A 197 -13.37 -1.59 -3.17
N TRP A 198 -12.34 -0.77 -3.36
CA TRP A 198 -12.02 -0.12 -4.61
C TRP A 198 -10.56 -0.31 -4.99
N ASN A 199 -10.32 -0.32 -6.30
CA ASN A 199 -8.97 -0.41 -6.84
C ASN A 199 -8.29 0.97 -6.91
N TYR A 200 -6.98 0.96 -7.07
CA TYR A 200 -6.21 2.20 -7.14
C TYR A 200 -6.63 3.13 -8.28
N THR A 201 -7.06 2.59 -9.43
CA THR A 201 -7.59 3.39 -10.54
C THR A 201 -8.83 4.19 -10.13
N HIS A 202 -9.71 3.61 -9.31
CA HIS A 202 -10.87 4.29 -8.76
C HIS A 202 -10.45 5.42 -7.79
N THR A 203 -9.42 5.20 -6.97
CA THR A 203 -8.83 6.25 -6.12
C THR A 203 -8.31 7.43 -6.94
N ILE A 204 -7.61 7.17 -8.06
CA ILE A 204 -7.16 8.22 -8.98
C ILE A 204 -8.37 8.98 -9.56
N HIS A 205 -9.40 8.27 -10.01
CA HIS A 205 -10.63 8.89 -10.52
C HIS A 205 -11.28 9.80 -9.48
N CYS A 206 -11.51 9.31 -8.26
CA CYS A 206 -12.18 10.08 -7.21
C CYS A 206 -11.41 11.34 -6.83
N THR A 207 -10.10 11.20 -6.57
CA THR A 207 -9.25 12.34 -6.17
C THR A 207 -9.16 13.38 -7.28
N LYS A 208 -8.98 12.96 -8.53
CA LYS A 208 -9.00 13.85 -9.68
C LYS A 208 -10.36 14.53 -9.87
N TYR A 209 -11.46 13.79 -9.79
CA TYR A 209 -12.80 14.34 -9.97
C TYR A 209 -13.15 15.41 -8.93
N LEU A 210 -12.75 15.18 -7.68
CA LEU A 210 -12.92 16.15 -6.60
C LEU A 210 -12.14 17.44 -6.88
N MET A 211 -10.86 17.33 -7.25
CA MET A 211 -10.03 18.48 -7.62
C MET A 211 -10.57 19.21 -8.85
N ASP A 212 -10.92 18.49 -9.91
CA ASP A 212 -11.48 19.06 -11.13
C ASP A 212 -12.79 19.82 -10.80
N THR A 213 -13.64 19.29 -9.92
CA THR A 213 -14.87 19.95 -9.49
C THR A 213 -14.61 21.27 -8.74
N ILE A 214 -13.57 21.32 -7.92
CA ILE A 214 -13.15 22.56 -7.22
C ILE A 214 -12.58 23.55 -8.22
N LEU A 215 -11.68 23.11 -9.10
CA LEU A 215 -10.97 23.98 -10.05
C LEU A 215 -11.87 24.53 -11.17
N GLU A 216 -12.97 23.85 -11.49
CA GLU A 216 -13.97 24.38 -12.42
C GLU A 216 -14.68 25.64 -11.90
N ASN A 217 -14.86 25.77 -10.59
CA ASN A 217 -15.46 26.95 -9.94
C ASN A 217 -14.80 27.19 -8.57
N PRO A 218 -13.56 27.68 -8.55
CA PRO A 218 -12.80 27.80 -7.32
C PRO A 218 -13.45 28.78 -6.35
N PRO A 219 -13.38 28.54 -5.03
CA PRO A 219 -13.69 29.53 -4.01
C PRO A 219 -12.93 30.84 -4.25
N LYS A 220 -13.47 31.98 -3.79
CA LYS A 220 -12.84 33.29 -4.01
C LYS A 220 -11.47 33.43 -3.35
N ASP A 221 -11.29 32.70 -2.26
CA ASP A 221 -10.12 32.64 -1.39
C ASP A 221 -9.23 31.41 -1.69
N PHE A 222 -9.39 30.77 -2.86
CA PHE A 222 -8.70 29.52 -3.17
C PHE A 222 -7.16 29.65 -3.16
N ASP A 223 -6.64 30.81 -3.57
CA ASP A 223 -5.21 31.12 -3.56
C ASP A 223 -4.76 31.85 -2.27
N ASP A 224 -5.68 32.11 -1.34
CA ASP A 224 -5.35 32.78 -0.09
C ASP A 224 -4.64 31.82 0.87
N LEU A 225 -3.71 32.35 1.67
CA LEU A 225 -3.01 31.58 2.71
C LEU A 225 -3.93 31.31 3.90
N THR A 226 -4.84 30.35 3.75
CA THR A 226 -5.89 30.02 4.73
C THR A 226 -5.55 28.83 5.62
N VAL A 227 -4.66 27.95 5.17
CA VAL A 227 -4.26 26.73 5.90
C VAL A 227 -2.83 26.87 6.41
N HIS A 228 -2.69 26.89 7.73
CA HIS A 228 -1.38 26.71 8.36
C HIS A 228 -1.08 25.22 8.44
N GLY A 229 -0.18 24.73 7.58
CA GLY A 229 0.29 23.35 7.62
C GLY A 229 1.16 23.12 8.85
N THR A 230 0.55 22.75 9.97
CA THR A 230 1.23 21.96 10.99
C THR A 230 1.17 20.49 10.55
N PRO A 231 2.11 19.63 10.94
CA PRO A 231 1.77 18.20 10.99
C PRO A 231 0.47 18.06 11.86
N TRP A 232 -0.36 17.03 11.67
CA TRP A 232 -1.53 16.81 12.56
C TRP A 232 -1.70 15.30 12.79
N PRO A 233 -1.70 14.77 14.04
CA PRO A 233 -2.67 13.74 14.39
C PRO A 233 -3.50 14.05 15.65
N GLU A 234 -4.60 13.31 15.80
CA GLU A 234 -5.43 13.26 17.02
C GLU A 234 -4.66 12.72 18.25
N HIS A 235 -3.44 12.18 18.05
CA HIS A 235 -2.52 11.65 19.05
C HIS A 235 -1.06 12.02 18.67
N PRO A 236 -0.12 12.17 19.63
CA PRO A 236 1.28 12.45 19.29
C PRO A 236 1.85 11.39 18.35
N ASP A 237 2.60 11.79 17.31
CA ASP A 237 3.31 10.83 16.47
C ASP A 237 4.24 9.98 17.34
N VAL A 238 4.04 8.66 17.30
CA VAL A 238 4.99 7.73 17.91
C VAL A 238 6.16 7.60 16.95
N VAL A 239 7.17 8.45 17.09
CA VAL A 239 8.42 8.35 16.31
C VAL A 239 9.11 7.03 16.67
N LYS A 240 9.14 6.10 15.72
CA LYS A 240 9.83 4.81 15.83
C LYS A 240 10.95 4.71 14.78
N PRO A 241 12.19 4.37 15.18
CA PRO A 241 12.66 4.17 16.56
C PRO A 241 12.60 5.46 17.40
N TYR A 242 12.66 5.32 18.73
CA TYR A 242 12.56 6.43 19.69
C TYR A 242 13.45 7.62 19.31
N TYR A 243 12.88 8.82 19.31
CA TYR A 243 13.59 10.07 19.06
C TYR A 243 13.62 10.93 20.34
N PRO A 244 14.80 11.42 20.79
CA PRO A 244 14.95 12.09 22.09
C PRO A 244 14.58 13.58 22.03
N CYS A 245 13.38 13.90 21.57
CA CYS A 245 13.00 15.29 21.25
C CYS A 245 13.13 16.27 22.44
N LYS A 246 12.86 15.85 23.69
CA LYS A 246 13.13 16.68 24.88
C LYS A 246 14.61 17.09 25.03
N GLN A 247 15.55 16.24 24.63
CA GLN A 247 16.99 16.51 24.72
C GLN A 247 17.45 17.47 23.62
N GLU A 248 16.79 17.43 22.46
CA GLU A 248 17.05 18.29 21.32
C GLU A 248 16.32 19.65 21.41
N GLY A 249 15.62 19.92 22.52
CA GLY A 249 14.78 21.12 22.66
C GLY A 249 13.59 21.13 21.69
N LEU A 250 13.25 19.97 21.15
CA LEU A 250 12.13 19.76 20.25
C LEU A 250 10.90 19.32 21.05
N SER A 251 9.73 19.74 20.58
CA SER A 251 8.51 19.10 21.04
C SER A 251 8.51 17.65 20.55
N CYS A 252 8.33 16.68 21.45
CA CYS A 252 7.98 15.30 21.04
C CYS A 252 6.52 15.18 20.59
N GLU A 253 5.81 16.29 20.62
CA GLU A 253 4.54 16.48 19.95
C GLU A 253 4.92 17.13 18.62
N SER A 254 5.21 16.31 17.60
CA SER A 254 4.86 16.79 16.26
C SER A 254 3.35 16.78 16.22
N TRP A 255 2.82 17.96 15.94
CA TRP A 255 1.39 18.18 15.84
C TRP A 255 0.78 17.12 14.99
#